data_AF-A0A925YY25-F1
#
_entry.id   AF-A0A925YY25-F1
#
_cell.length_a   1.000
_cell.length_b   1.000
_cell.length_c   1.000
_cell.angle_alpha   90.00
_cell.angle_beta   90.00
_cell.angle_gamma   90.00
#
_symmetry.space_group_name_H-M   'P 1'
#
loop_
_entity.id
_entity.type
_entity.pdbx_description
1 polymer ?
#
loop_
_entity_poly.entity_id
_entity_poly.type
_entity_poly.pdbx_seq_one_letter_code
_entity_poly.pdbx_strand_id
1 'polypeptide(L)'
;MIWDLWRGPQSEWFPTVSFGVVASESYARGLRKFLEGELGMTCVISESSAKADNTSVRSLLQSKPPQIMFGRIVDKIYLGEVNAKTFFIPAGFPGPIVRRALGTPFMGFSGAVYVVQEIVNLLYEMLFSFLPSQKQGFEFVDSEKKFEWTREAKAVLEEKTKRAPFISQISFSRDLKTKAELYAQKNGIDKITAEVLEQVR
;
A
#
# COMPACT_ATOMS: atom_id res chain seq x y z
N MET A 1 1.01 -18.34 -14.01
CA MET A 1 0.13 -18.87 -12.96
C MET A 1 0.27 -17.88 -11.83
N ILE A 2 -0.78 -17.17 -11.44
CA ILE A 2 -0.75 -16.21 -10.31
C ILE A 2 -1.11 -16.99 -9.03
N TRP A 3 -0.46 -18.14 -8.84
CA TRP A 3 -0.81 -19.12 -7.80
C TRP A 3 -0.22 -18.76 -6.45
N ASP A 4 0.94 -18.10 -6.47
CA ASP A 4 1.60 -17.48 -5.33
C ASP A 4 0.75 -16.41 -4.66
N LEU A 5 0.03 -15.59 -5.44
CA LEU A 5 -0.86 -14.54 -4.91
C LEU A 5 -1.90 -15.07 -3.91
N TRP A 6 -2.47 -16.24 -4.19
CA TRP A 6 -3.51 -16.88 -3.37
C TRP A 6 -2.97 -17.59 -2.11
N ARG A 7 -1.65 -17.79 -1.99
CA ARG A 7 -1.05 -18.41 -0.80
C ARG A 7 -0.41 -17.40 0.17
N GLY A 8 -0.30 -16.14 -0.22
CA GLY A 8 0.27 -15.10 0.63
C GLY A 8 -0.70 -13.96 0.95
N PRO A 9 -0.32 -13.07 1.88
CA PRO A 9 -1.18 -11.99 2.37
C PRO A 9 -1.52 -10.95 1.29
N GLN A 10 -0.78 -10.94 0.17
CA GLN A 10 -0.97 -9.99 -0.92
C GLN A 10 -2.37 -9.99 -1.53
N SER A 11 -3.06 -11.14 -1.55
CA SER A 11 -4.44 -11.22 -2.03
C SER A 11 -5.41 -10.33 -1.24
N GLU A 12 -5.16 -10.15 0.06
CA GLU A 12 -5.98 -9.31 0.95
C GLU A 12 -5.71 -7.81 0.74
N TRP A 13 -4.62 -7.43 0.07
CA TRP A 13 -4.30 -6.02 -0.15
C TRP A 13 -5.12 -5.39 -1.27
N PHE A 14 -5.43 -6.14 -2.33
CA PHE A 14 -6.10 -5.57 -3.52
C PHE A 14 -7.42 -4.85 -3.19
N PRO A 15 -8.34 -5.39 -2.37
CA PRO A 15 -9.59 -4.70 -2.04
C PRO A 15 -9.40 -3.38 -1.27
N THR A 16 -8.24 -3.18 -0.65
CA THR A 16 -7.92 -1.97 0.13
C THR A 16 -7.31 -0.86 -0.72
N VAL A 17 -7.00 -1.13 -1.99
CA VAL A 17 -6.23 -0.23 -2.85
C VAL A 17 -7.11 0.35 -3.94
N SER A 18 -6.98 1.66 -4.15
CA SER A 18 -7.63 2.38 -5.23
C SER A 18 -6.73 2.53 -6.45
N PHE A 19 -7.31 2.44 -7.64
CA PHE A 19 -6.59 2.67 -8.90
C PHE A 19 -7.35 3.56 -9.87
N GLY A 20 -6.62 4.21 -10.78
CA GLY A 20 -7.16 4.98 -11.89
C GLY A 20 -6.54 4.55 -13.22
N VAL A 21 -7.29 4.66 -14.32
CA VAL A 21 -6.83 4.30 -15.66
C VAL A 21 -7.23 5.38 -16.67
N VAL A 22 -6.24 5.92 -17.38
CA VAL A 22 -6.43 6.77 -18.56
C VAL A 22 -5.49 6.28 -19.65
N ALA A 23 -6.02 5.44 -20.54
CA ALA A 23 -5.23 4.69 -21.53
C ALA A 23 -6.05 4.38 -22.79
N SER A 24 -5.51 3.63 -23.74
CA SER A 24 -6.29 3.17 -24.91
C SER A 24 -7.53 2.40 -24.44
N GLU A 25 -8.61 2.43 -25.24
CA GLU A 25 -9.90 1.85 -24.85
C GLU A 25 -9.80 0.39 -24.37
N SER A 26 -9.01 -0.43 -25.07
CA SER A 26 -8.76 -1.82 -24.68
C SER A 26 -8.10 -1.95 -23.31
N TYR A 27 -7.20 -1.03 -22.96
CA TYR A 27 -6.47 -1.04 -21.69
C TYR A 27 -7.35 -0.53 -20.56
N ALA A 28 -8.05 0.60 -20.77
CA ALA A 28 -9.00 1.12 -19.79
C ALA A 28 -10.04 0.07 -19.40
N ARG A 29 -10.65 -0.58 -20.40
CA ARG A 29 -11.64 -1.64 -20.19
C ARG A 29 -11.04 -2.89 -19.57
N GLY A 30 -9.89 -3.35 -20.06
CA GLY A 30 -9.22 -4.56 -19.60
C GLY A 30 -8.75 -4.45 -18.16
N LEU A 31 -8.04 -3.36 -17.83
CA LEU A 31 -7.55 -3.08 -16.48
C LEU A 31 -8.72 -2.90 -15.50
N ARG A 32 -9.78 -2.19 -15.89
CA ARG A 32 -10.96 -2.08 -15.04
C ARG A 32 -11.57 -3.45 -14.76
N LYS A 33 -11.87 -4.24 -15.81
CA LYS A 33 -12.47 -5.56 -15.66
C LYS A 33 -11.63 -6.47 -14.75
N PHE A 34 -10.32 -6.48 -14.95
CA PHE A 34 -9.41 -7.33 -14.19
C PHE A 34 -9.21 -6.84 -12.75
N LEU A 35 -8.81 -5.57 -12.55
CA LEU A 35 -8.45 -5.06 -11.23
C LEU A 35 -9.67 -4.82 -10.33
N GLU A 36 -10.75 -4.25 -10.86
CA GLU A 36 -11.99 -4.04 -10.10
C GLU A 36 -12.83 -5.32 -10.04
N GLY A 37 -13.05 -5.96 -11.19
CA GLY A 37 -13.98 -7.09 -11.29
C GLY A 37 -13.43 -8.41 -10.73
N GLU A 38 -12.13 -8.69 -10.90
CA GLU A 38 -11.54 -9.97 -10.48
C GLU A 38 -10.71 -9.84 -9.20
N LEU A 39 -10.00 -8.73 -8.99
CA LEU A 39 -9.15 -8.51 -7.80
C LEU A 39 -9.79 -7.63 -6.72
N GLY A 40 -10.98 -7.06 -6.98
CA GLY A 40 -11.74 -6.31 -6.00
C GLY A 40 -11.20 -4.92 -5.66
N MET A 41 -10.23 -4.39 -6.42
CA MET A 41 -9.70 -3.04 -6.22
C MET A 41 -10.75 -1.97 -6.48
N THR A 42 -10.63 -0.81 -5.83
CA THR A 42 -11.57 0.31 -6.05
C THR A 42 -11.15 1.15 -7.26
N CYS A 43 -11.98 1.20 -8.30
CA CYS A 43 -11.72 2.06 -9.47
C CYS A 43 -12.16 3.51 -9.20
N VAL A 44 -11.24 4.46 -9.30
CA VAL A 44 -11.52 5.91 -9.18
C VAL A 44 -11.91 6.52 -10.52
N ILE A 45 -11.21 6.12 -11.57
CA ILE A 45 -11.43 6.58 -12.94
C ILE A 45 -11.02 5.48 -13.91
N SER A 46 -11.78 5.29 -14.98
CA SER A 46 -11.42 4.43 -16.11
C SER A 46 -11.91 5.07 -17.40
N GLU A 47 -11.01 5.77 -18.09
CA GLU A 47 -11.33 6.49 -19.32
C GLU A 47 -10.42 6.11 -20.49
N SER A 48 -11.00 6.13 -21.69
CA SER A 48 -10.23 6.01 -22.92
C SER A 48 -9.55 7.34 -23.23
N SER A 49 -8.23 7.33 -23.42
CA SER A 49 -7.44 8.52 -23.72
C SER A 49 -7.88 9.25 -25.00
N ALA A 50 -8.59 8.55 -25.90
CA ALA A 50 -9.14 9.15 -27.12
C ALA A 50 -10.42 9.96 -26.87
N LYS A 51 -11.11 9.72 -25.75
CA LYS A 51 -12.40 10.34 -25.39
C LYS A 51 -12.32 11.17 -24.10
N ALA A 52 -11.24 11.05 -23.35
CA ALA A 52 -11.04 11.72 -22.07
C ALA A 52 -10.94 13.24 -22.24
N ASP A 53 -11.72 13.98 -21.45
CA ASP A 53 -11.55 15.42 -21.29
C ASP A 53 -10.47 15.69 -20.23
N ASN A 54 -9.34 16.24 -20.66
CA ASN A 54 -8.21 16.51 -19.77
C ASN A 54 -8.56 17.46 -18.61
N THR A 55 -9.52 18.37 -18.78
CA THR A 55 -9.93 19.30 -17.72
C THR A 55 -10.67 18.55 -16.60
N SER A 56 -11.60 17.68 -16.99
CA SER A 56 -12.33 16.80 -16.09
C SER A 56 -11.40 15.80 -15.39
N VAL A 57 -10.51 15.15 -16.15
CA VAL A 57 -9.51 14.21 -15.61
C VAL A 57 -8.60 14.90 -14.60
N ARG A 58 -8.06 16.08 -14.93
CA ARG A 58 -7.21 16.86 -14.01
C ARG A 58 -7.93 17.18 -12.71
N SER A 59 -9.16 17.70 -12.80
CA SER A 59 -9.97 18.06 -11.63
C SER A 59 -10.25 16.85 -10.73
N LEU A 60 -10.55 15.69 -11.33
CA LEU A 60 -10.77 14.45 -10.59
C LEU A 60 -9.48 13.95 -9.92
N LEU A 61 -8.35 13.92 -10.63
CA LEU A 61 -7.08 13.44 -10.08
C LEU A 61 -6.55 14.33 -8.95
N GLN A 62 -6.80 15.64 -9.03
CA GLN A 62 -6.43 16.59 -7.98
C GLN A 62 -7.32 16.47 -6.73
N SER A 63 -8.60 16.17 -6.91
CA SER A 63 -9.56 16.05 -5.79
C SER A 63 -9.54 14.67 -5.12
N LYS A 64 -9.41 13.60 -5.90
CA LYS A 64 -9.41 12.22 -5.43
C LYS A 64 -8.31 11.42 -6.14
N PRO A 65 -7.03 11.64 -5.78
CA PRO A 65 -5.93 10.90 -6.40
C PRO A 65 -6.02 9.40 -6.07
N PRO A 66 -5.95 8.49 -7.06
CA PRO A 66 -5.86 7.05 -6.80
C PRO A 66 -4.51 6.71 -6.17
N GLN A 67 -4.40 5.58 -5.48
CA GLN A 67 -3.11 5.09 -4.98
C GLN A 67 -2.21 4.59 -6.12
N ILE A 68 -2.79 3.98 -7.16
CA ILE A 68 -2.09 3.51 -8.35
C ILE A 68 -2.72 4.12 -9.60
N MET A 69 -1.93 4.81 -10.43
CA MET A 69 -2.38 5.41 -11.68
C MET A 69 -1.77 4.72 -12.89
N PHE A 70 -2.62 4.14 -13.73
CA PHE A 70 -2.30 3.63 -15.05
C PHE A 70 -2.57 4.71 -16.09
N GLY A 71 -1.57 5.51 -16.45
CA GLY A 71 -1.84 6.75 -17.19
C GLY A 71 -0.81 7.14 -18.23
N ARG A 72 -1.02 8.34 -18.77
CA ARG A 72 -0.13 9.11 -19.65
C ARG A 72 0.72 10.06 -18.82
N ILE A 73 1.74 10.65 -19.43
CA ILE A 73 2.59 11.65 -18.76
C ILE A 73 1.80 12.86 -18.27
N VAL A 74 0.77 13.29 -18.99
CA VAL A 74 -0.10 14.40 -18.58
C VAL A 74 -0.83 14.10 -17.28
N ASP A 75 -1.28 12.86 -17.10
CA ASP A 75 -1.97 12.45 -15.88
C ASP A 75 -1.00 12.39 -14.69
N LYS A 76 0.27 12.01 -14.93
CA LYS A 76 1.35 12.11 -13.94
C LYS A 76 1.64 13.56 -13.54
N ILE A 77 1.59 14.49 -14.50
CA ILE A 77 1.78 15.93 -14.23
C ILE A 77 0.66 16.43 -13.33
N TYR A 78 -0.61 16.12 -13.63
CA TYR A 78 -1.75 16.55 -12.81
C TYR A 78 -1.66 16.07 -11.36
N LEU A 79 -1.22 14.82 -11.15
CA LEU A 79 -0.96 14.28 -9.81
C LEU A 79 0.21 14.99 -9.12
N GLY A 80 1.24 15.37 -9.87
CA GLY A 80 2.39 16.13 -9.37
C GLY A 80 2.04 17.54 -8.91
N GLU A 81 1.07 18.20 -9.55
CA GLU A 81 0.61 19.56 -9.18
C GLU A 81 0.06 19.64 -7.75
N VAL A 82 -0.48 18.54 -7.23
CA VAL A 82 -1.00 18.43 -5.85
C VAL A 82 -0.10 17.58 -4.94
N ASN A 83 1.10 17.24 -5.39
CA ASN A 83 2.02 16.32 -4.69
C ASN A 83 1.33 15.03 -4.22
N ALA A 84 0.45 14.46 -5.06
CA ALA A 84 -0.27 13.24 -4.73
C ALA A 84 0.71 12.08 -4.48
N LYS A 85 0.49 11.32 -3.40
CA LYS A 85 1.23 10.09 -3.09
C LYS A 85 0.69 8.91 -3.91
N THR A 86 0.79 9.02 -5.23
CA THR A 86 0.28 8.06 -6.20
C THR A 86 1.44 7.35 -6.90
N PHE A 87 1.41 6.03 -6.92
CA PHE A 87 2.32 5.25 -7.76
C PHE A 87 1.86 5.31 -9.20
N PHE A 88 2.77 5.56 -10.12
CA PHE A 88 2.45 5.75 -11.54
C PHE A 88 3.01 4.60 -12.38
N ILE A 89 2.12 3.85 -13.03
CA ILE A 89 2.45 2.83 -14.03
C ILE A 89 2.10 3.41 -15.41
N PRO A 90 3.07 3.58 -16.32
CA PRO A 90 2.77 4.15 -17.63
C PRO A 90 1.93 3.16 -18.44
N ALA A 91 0.70 3.55 -18.79
CA ALA A 91 -0.23 2.70 -19.52
C ALA A 91 -0.84 3.39 -20.76
N GLY A 92 -0.59 4.69 -20.96
CA GLY A 92 -1.09 5.48 -22.08
C GLY A 92 -0.01 6.33 -22.74
N PHE A 93 -0.32 6.80 -23.96
CA PHE A 93 0.51 7.78 -24.67
C PHE A 93 -0.15 9.18 -24.66
N PRO A 94 0.64 10.26 -24.61
CA PRO A 94 2.11 10.29 -24.57
C PRO A 94 2.65 9.80 -23.21
N GLY A 95 3.76 9.07 -23.21
CA GLY A 95 4.32 8.46 -22.01
C GLY A 95 5.57 7.62 -22.29
N PRO A 96 6.43 7.39 -21.30
CA PRO A 96 7.76 6.78 -21.51
C PRO A 96 7.74 5.25 -21.64
N ILE A 97 6.59 4.60 -21.88
CA ILE A 97 6.51 3.14 -21.94
C ILE A 97 6.83 2.59 -23.32
N VAL A 98 7.75 1.63 -23.36
CA VAL A 98 7.96 0.73 -24.50
C VAL A 98 7.18 -0.56 -24.22
N ARG A 99 6.07 -0.77 -24.95
CA ARG A 99 5.22 -1.95 -24.81
C ARG A 99 5.82 -3.11 -25.58
N ARG A 100 6.10 -4.22 -24.90
CA ARG A 100 6.69 -5.41 -25.50
C ARG A 100 5.91 -6.64 -25.08
N ALA A 101 5.82 -7.62 -25.98
CA ALA A 101 5.22 -8.91 -25.66
C ALA A 101 5.97 -9.63 -24.52
N LEU A 102 7.29 -9.41 -24.44
CA LEU A 102 8.15 -9.88 -23.36
C LEU A 102 8.63 -8.68 -22.52
N GLY A 103 8.61 -8.84 -21.20
CA GLY A 103 9.07 -7.82 -20.25
C GLY A 103 7.98 -6.85 -19.79
N THR A 104 7.25 -6.21 -20.71
CA THR A 104 6.19 -5.22 -20.37
C THR A 104 4.83 -5.48 -21.06
N PRO A 105 4.30 -6.72 -21.03
CA PRO A 105 3.03 -7.03 -21.67
C PRO A 105 1.85 -6.45 -20.87
N PHE A 106 0.80 -6.03 -21.56
CA PHE A 106 -0.49 -5.66 -20.95
C PHE A 106 -1.64 -6.54 -21.43
N MET A 107 -1.38 -7.40 -22.42
CA MET A 107 -2.38 -8.22 -23.10
C MET A 107 -2.21 -9.70 -22.72
N GLY A 108 -3.34 -10.41 -22.69
CA GLY A 108 -3.37 -11.84 -22.40
C GLY A 108 -2.86 -12.18 -21.00
N PHE A 109 -2.55 -13.45 -20.81
CA PHE A 109 -2.12 -13.97 -19.51
C PHE A 109 -0.82 -13.34 -19.02
N SER A 110 0.16 -13.16 -19.90
CA SER A 110 1.42 -12.50 -19.56
C SER A 110 1.20 -11.07 -19.08
N GLY A 111 0.21 -10.37 -19.66
CA GLY A 111 -0.16 -9.03 -19.21
C GLY A 111 -0.77 -8.99 -17.82
N ALA A 112 -1.68 -9.93 -17.52
CA ALA A 112 -2.24 -10.06 -16.18
C ALA A 112 -1.15 -10.34 -15.13
N VAL A 113 -0.21 -11.25 -15.44
CA VAL A 113 0.94 -11.55 -14.56
C VAL A 113 1.83 -10.32 -14.36
N TYR A 114 2.17 -9.60 -15.43
CA TYR A 114 2.98 -8.38 -15.34
C TYR A 114 2.30 -7.30 -14.49
N VAL A 115 1.02 -7.00 -14.75
CA VAL A 115 0.29 -5.96 -14.00
C VAL A 115 0.20 -6.31 -12.51
N VAL A 116 -0.08 -7.58 -12.18
CA VAL A 116 -0.10 -8.02 -10.78
C VAL A 116 1.28 -7.90 -10.14
N GLN A 117 2.33 -8.32 -10.83
CA GLN A 117 3.71 -8.18 -10.33
C GLN A 117 4.04 -6.73 -10.00
N GLU A 118 3.73 -5.79 -10.90
CA GLU A 118 4.00 -4.37 -10.70
C GLU A 118 3.23 -3.82 -9.50
N ILE A 119 1.93 -4.16 -9.37
CA ILE A 119 1.13 -3.74 -8.22
C ILE A 119 1.72 -4.30 -6.92
N VAL A 120 2.02 -5.59 -6.87
CA VAL A 120 2.57 -6.24 -5.67
C VAL A 120 3.91 -5.60 -5.27
N ASN A 121 4.81 -5.35 -6.23
CA ASN A 121 6.07 -4.66 -5.98
C ASN A 121 5.83 -3.27 -5.33
N LEU A 122 4.90 -2.48 -5.87
CA LEU A 122 4.57 -1.15 -5.33
C LEU A 122 3.97 -1.24 -3.91
N LEU A 123 3.13 -2.24 -3.65
CA LEU A 123 2.54 -2.45 -2.33
C LEU A 123 3.60 -2.88 -1.29
N TYR A 124 4.59 -3.68 -1.69
CA TYR A 124 5.73 -3.98 -0.83
C TYR A 124 6.59 -2.76 -0.55
N GLU A 125 6.90 -1.92 -1.54
CA GLU A 125 7.62 -0.66 -1.32
C GLU A 125 6.85 0.27 -0.35
N MET A 126 5.51 0.33 -0.48
CA MET A 126 4.66 1.03 0.46
C MET A 126 4.77 0.45 1.88
N LEU A 127 4.74 -0.87 2.03
CA LEU A 127 4.96 -1.55 3.31
C LEU A 127 6.32 -1.18 3.92
N PHE A 128 7.40 -1.21 3.14
CA PHE A 128 8.74 -0.82 3.60
C PHE A 128 8.80 0.62 4.08
N SER A 129 8.04 1.53 3.46
CA SER A 129 7.96 2.93 3.91
C SER A 129 7.33 3.09 5.30
N PHE A 130 6.51 2.14 5.74
CA PHE A 130 5.93 2.09 7.08
C PHE A 130 6.79 1.35 8.11
N LEU A 131 7.79 0.60 7.66
CA LEU A 131 8.74 0.00 8.59
C LEU A 131 9.57 1.12 9.23
N PRO A 132 9.85 1.04 10.54
CA PRO A 132 10.67 2.02 11.21
C PRO A 132 12.01 2.12 10.48
N SER A 133 12.24 3.26 9.84
CA SER A 133 13.53 3.64 9.29
C SER A 133 14.58 3.38 10.36
N GLN A 134 15.67 2.70 10.01
CA GLN A 134 16.84 2.39 10.84
C GLN A 134 17.58 3.64 11.41
N LYS A 135 16.89 4.77 11.58
CA LYS A 135 17.41 6.06 12.05
C LYS A 135 17.07 6.36 13.52
N GLN A 136 16.57 5.39 14.29
CA GLN A 136 16.60 5.47 15.75
C GLN A 136 17.64 4.49 16.25
N GLY A 137 18.57 4.94 17.09
CA GLY A 137 19.49 4.05 17.77
C GLY A 137 18.69 2.94 18.43
N PHE A 138 18.90 1.71 17.98
CA PHE A 138 18.17 0.56 18.50
C PHE A 138 18.60 0.36 19.95
N GLU A 139 17.76 0.80 20.87
CA GLU A 139 17.77 0.25 22.22
C GLU A 139 17.12 -1.13 22.13
N PHE A 140 17.82 -2.14 22.63
CA PHE A 140 17.33 -3.51 22.63
C PHE A 140 16.72 -3.81 23.99
N VAL A 141 15.59 -4.53 23.96
CA VAL A 141 15.04 -5.15 25.17
C VAL A 141 16.01 -6.25 25.59
N ASP A 142 16.40 -6.26 26.86
CA ASP A 142 17.24 -7.32 27.41
C ASP A 142 16.53 -8.68 27.25
N SER A 143 17.14 -9.59 26.51
CA SER A 143 16.57 -10.90 26.20
C SER A 143 16.35 -11.79 27.43
N GLU A 144 17.04 -11.51 28.53
CA GLU A 144 16.87 -12.24 29.79
C GLU A 144 15.70 -11.72 30.63
N LYS A 145 15.25 -10.49 30.36
CA LYS A 145 14.17 -9.86 31.13
C LYS A 145 12.80 -10.28 30.59
N LYS A 146 12.06 -11.06 31.39
CA LYS A 146 10.69 -11.46 31.07
C LYS A 146 9.69 -10.48 31.65
N PHE A 147 8.93 -9.81 30.78
CA PHE A 147 7.84 -8.93 31.20
C PHE A 147 6.51 -9.67 31.25
N GLU A 148 5.75 -9.47 32.34
CA GLU A 148 4.39 -10.00 32.46
C GLU A 148 3.38 -9.02 31.84
N TRP A 149 2.70 -9.45 30.78
CA TRP A 149 1.66 -8.65 30.13
C TRP A 149 0.29 -8.90 30.75
N THR A 150 -0.33 -7.84 31.27
CA THR A 150 -1.72 -7.87 31.73
C THR A 150 -2.71 -8.10 30.58
N ARG A 151 -3.90 -8.60 30.91
CA ARG A 151 -4.96 -8.84 29.91
C ARG A 151 -5.45 -7.51 29.32
N GLU A 152 -5.52 -6.49 30.15
CA GLU A 152 -5.91 -5.12 29.82
C GLU A 152 -4.91 -4.49 28.85
N ALA A 153 -3.60 -4.67 29.08
CA ALA A 153 -2.56 -4.20 28.18
C ALA A 153 -2.66 -4.84 26.78
N LYS A 154 -2.90 -6.16 26.72
CA LYS A 154 -3.07 -6.86 25.43
C LYS A 154 -4.27 -6.31 24.63
N ALA A 155 -5.37 -6.00 25.31
CA ALA A 155 -6.55 -5.42 24.67
C ALA A 155 -6.26 -4.03 24.07
N VAL A 156 -5.55 -3.17 24.82
CA VAL A 156 -5.16 -1.82 24.34
C VAL A 156 -4.19 -1.91 23.16
N LEU A 157 -3.24 -2.85 23.19
CA LEU A 157 -2.32 -3.09 22.07
C LEU A 157 -3.07 -3.49 20.80
N GLU A 158 -4.05 -4.39 20.91
CA GLU A 158 -4.86 -4.83 19.78
C GLU A 158 -5.71 -3.69 19.22
N GLU A 159 -6.31 -2.87 20.07
CA GLU A 159 -7.10 -1.71 19.67
C GLU A 159 -6.24 -0.67 18.92
N LYS A 160 -5.06 -0.34 19.45
CA LYS A 160 -4.10 0.55 18.76
C LYS A 160 -3.64 -0.03 17.43
N THR A 161 -3.42 -1.35 17.38
CA THR A 161 -3.02 -2.04 16.14
C THR A 161 -4.08 -1.92 15.06
N LYS A 162 -5.36 -2.08 15.40
CA LYS A 162 -6.48 -1.96 14.44
C LYS A 162 -6.62 -0.57 13.81
N ARG A 163 -6.10 0.48 14.47
CA ARG A 163 -6.10 1.85 13.93
C ARG A 163 -5.02 2.07 12.85
N ALA A 164 -3.99 1.22 12.79
CA ALA A 164 -2.98 1.29 11.75
C ALA A 164 -3.51 0.71 10.42
N PRO A 165 -3.00 1.17 9.26
CA PRO A 165 -3.31 0.57 7.96
C PRO A 165 -3.09 -0.94 7.99
N PHE A 166 -4.00 -1.72 7.41
CA PHE A 166 -3.97 -3.19 7.45
C PHE A 166 -2.59 -3.78 7.13
N ILE A 167 -1.96 -3.24 6.09
CA ILE A 167 -0.63 -3.66 5.58
C ILE A 167 0.46 -3.55 6.66
N SER A 168 0.40 -2.56 7.56
CA SER A 168 1.42 -2.34 8.60
C SER A 168 1.05 -2.89 9.97
N GLN A 169 -0.13 -3.50 10.15
CA GLN A 169 -0.62 -3.90 11.48
C GLN A 169 0.31 -4.86 12.22
N ILE A 170 0.88 -5.86 11.55
CA ILE A 170 1.81 -6.82 12.16
C ILE A 170 3.08 -6.10 12.65
N SER A 171 3.68 -5.28 11.80
CA SER A 171 4.90 -4.52 12.11
C SER A 171 4.65 -3.49 13.20
N PHE A 172 3.52 -2.78 13.14
CA PHE A 172 3.12 -1.78 14.11
C PHE A 172 2.83 -2.39 15.48
N SER A 173 2.15 -3.54 15.52
CA SER A 173 1.92 -4.30 16.77
C SER A 173 3.24 -4.71 17.42
N ARG A 174 4.18 -5.22 16.62
CA ARG A 174 5.51 -5.62 17.10
C ARG A 174 6.31 -4.43 17.59
N ASP A 175 6.30 -3.31 16.88
CA ASP A 175 6.97 -2.07 17.27
C ASP A 175 6.43 -1.52 18.60
N LEU A 176 5.11 -1.40 18.74
CA LEU A 176 4.47 -0.97 19.98
C LEU A 176 4.83 -1.89 21.16
N LYS A 177 4.85 -3.21 20.92
CA LYS A 177 5.24 -4.19 21.94
C LYS A 177 6.68 -3.95 22.40
N THR A 178 7.62 -3.83 21.45
CA THR A 178 9.03 -3.58 21.74
C THR A 178 9.23 -2.26 22.48
N LYS A 179 8.54 -1.18 22.08
CA LYS A 179 8.61 0.10 22.79
C LYS A 179 8.08 0.04 24.23
N ALA A 180 7.01 -0.71 24.47
CA ALA A 180 6.47 -0.92 25.81
C ALA A 180 7.44 -1.69 26.72
N GLU A 181 8.09 -2.72 26.18
CA GLU A 181 9.11 -3.49 26.89
C GLU A 181 10.36 -2.63 27.18
N LEU A 182 10.80 -1.80 26.23
CA LEU A 182 11.90 -0.85 26.45
C LEU A 182 11.56 0.19 27.53
N TYR A 183 10.34 0.71 27.51
CA TYR A 183 9.87 1.65 28.53
C TYR A 183 9.85 1.01 29.91
N ALA A 184 9.32 -0.21 30.02
CA ALA A 184 9.29 -0.97 31.25
C ALA A 184 10.71 -1.30 31.75
N GLN A 185 11.64 -1.65 30.85
CA GLN A 185 13.05 -1.87 31.17
C GLN A 185 13.71 -0.62 31.78
N LYS A 186 13.54 0.54 31.13
CA LYS A 186 14.11 1.82 31.59
C LYS A 186 13.60 2.26 32.95
N ASN A 187 12.35 1.95 33.26
CA ASN A 187 11.71 2.35 34.52
C ASN A 187 11.73 1.24 35.59
N GLY A 188 12.39 0.11 35.33
CA GLY A 188 12.46 -1.00 36.30
C GLY A 188 11.10 -1.67 36.58
N ILE A 189 10.17 -1.62 35.62
CA ILE A 189 8.83 -2.19 35.75
C ILE A 189 8.84 -3.61 35.19
N ASP A 190 8.37 -4.59 35.96
CA ASP A 190 8.34 -6.00 35.52
C ASP A 190 6.99 -6.41 34.91
N LYS A 191 5.94 -5.61 35.13
CA LYS A 191 4.57 -5.86 34.67
C LYS A 191 4.08 -4.77 33.73
N ILE A 192 3.73 -5.13 32.50
CA ILE A 192 3.21 -4.20 31.48
C ILE A 192 1.69 -4.07 31.66
N THR A 193 1.28 -2.89 32.11
CA THR A 193 -0.12 -2.47 32.31
C THR A 193 -0.60 -1.60 31.15
N ALA A 194 -1.91 -1.33 31.10
CA ALA A 194 -2.48 -0.42 30.11
C ALA A 194 -1.87 1.00 30.18
N GLU A 195 -1.56 1.48 31.38
CA GLU A 195 -0.92 2.78 31.63
C GLU A 195 0.46 2.89 30.96
N VAL A 196 1.26 1.81 31.00
CA VAL A 196 2.56 1.75 30.31
C VAL A 196 2.37 1.90 28.79
N LEU A 197 1.36 1.26 28.23
CA LEU A 197 1.03 1.39 26.80
C LEU A 197 0.49 2.76 26.42
N GLU A 198 -0.15 3.49 27.34
CA GLU A 198 -0.60 4.86 27.10
C GLU A 198 0.56 5.86 27.08
N GLN A 199 1.59 5.62 27.88
CA GLN A 199 2.79 6.46 27.93
C GLN A 199 3.74 6.23 26.74
N VAL A 200 3.61 5.11 26.05
CA VAL A 200 4.38 4.78 24.84
C VAL A 200 3.68 5.33 23.60
N ARG A 201 4.33 6.29 22.92
CA ARG A 201 3.90 6.87 21.64
C ARG A 201 4.53 6.18 20.44
#